data_AF-A0A7W1JDB9-F1
#
_entry.id   AF-A0A7W1JDB9-F1
#
_cell.length_a   1.000
_cell.length_b   1.000
_cell.length_c   1.000
_cell.angle_alpha   90.00
_cell.angle_beta   90.00
_cell.angle_gamma   90.00
#
_symmetry.space_group_name_H-M   'P 1'
#
loop_
_entity.id
_entity.type
_entity.pdbx_description
1 polymer ?
#
loop_
_entity_poly.entity_id
_entity_poly.type
_entity_poly.pdbx_seq_one_letter_code
_entity_poly.pdbx_strand_id
1 'polypeptide(L)'
;MSASLPKAAYVQRYASSFNETMKVRCEADGWTSNDRKILSADNLEIIRKTLEDEGPIILEHWYYYGSRSPDRFSFDDIDVFIEYVQSKAGIGDALHVWSFAAACKNENTIVSGKFPDEDGCVPTKGAY
;
A
#
# COMPACT_ATOMS: atom_id res chain seq x y z
N MET A 1 -29.62 -14.12 30.58
CA MET A 1 -29.75 -12.66 30.32
C MET A 1 -28.45 -12.19 29.69
N SER A 2 -28.43 -12.06 28.37
CA SER A 2 -27.27 -11.64 27.60
C SER A 2 -27.18 -10.12 27.63
N ALA A 3 -26.23 -9.56 28.39
CA ALA A 3 -25.98 -8.13 28.42
C ALA A 3 -25.21 -7.74 27.15
N SER A 4 -25.92 -7.09 26.22
CA SER A 4 -25.35 -6.41 25.06
C SER A 4 -24.49 -5.22 25.53
N LEU A 5 -23.21 -5.22 25.16
CA LEU A 5 -22.32 -4.10 25.42
C LEU A 5 -22.69 -2.90 24.50
N PRO A 6 -22.63 -1.66 24.99
CA PRO A 6 -22.95 -0.48 24.19
C PRO A 6 -21.92 -0.28 23.05
N LYS A 7 -22.43 -0.01 21.83
CA LYS A 7 -21.67 0.22 20.58
C LYS A 7 -20.53 1.26 20.67
N ALA A 8 -20.52 2.10 21.70
CA ALA A 8 -19.46 3.11 21.92
C ALA A 8 -18.14 2.52 22.45
N ALA A 9 -18.15 1.31 23.03
CA ALA A 9 -16.96 0.73 23.65
C ALA A 9 -15.99 0.07 22.65
N TYR A 10 -16.39 -0.12 21.39
CA TYR A 10 -15.54 -0.78 20.37
C TYR A 10 -14.56 0.20 19.69
N VAL A 11 -14.88 1.51 19.68
CA VAL A 11 -14.08 2.54 19.00
C VAL A 11 -12.87 2.98 19.85
N GLN A 12 -12.93 2.79 21.17
CA GLN A 12 -11.90 3.29 22.08
C GLN A 12 -10.63 2.42 22.14
N ARG A 13 -10.66 1.17 21.66
CA ARG A 13 -9.57 0.20 21.88
C ARG A 13 -8.44 0.23 20.85
N TYR A 14 -8.61 0.99 19.76
CA TYR A 14 -7.58 1.15 18.72
C TYR A 14 -6.74 2.44 18.88
N ALA A 15 -6.92 3.18 19.98
CA ALA A 15 -6.24 4.47 20.22
C ALA A 15 -5.01 4.38 21.15
N SER A 16 -4.43 3.20 21.41
CA SER A 16 -3.31 3.09 22.37
C SER A 16 -2.22 2.12 21.92
N SER A 17 -1.64 2.42 20.77
CA SER A 17 -0.28 2.00 20.41
C SER A 17 0.31 2.97 19.37
N PHE A 18 0.12 4.28 19.55
CA PHE A 18 0.89 5.29 18.81
C PHE A 18 2.24 5.45 19.52
N ASN A 19 3.20 4.61 19.15
CA ASN A 19 4.58 4.73 19.61
C ASN A 19 5.25 5.93 18.90
N GLU A 20 5.11 7.08 19.54
CA GLU A 20 6.09 8.16 19.73
C GLU A 20 7.43 8.08 18.94
N THR A 21 7.35 8.30 17.64
CA THR A 21 8.28 9.24 16.98
C THR A 21 7.40 10.33 16.39
N MET A 22 7.21 11.43 17.12
CA MET A 22 6.64 12.65 16.55
C MET A 22 7.58 13.09 15.42
N LYS A 23 7.29 12.71 14.17
CA LYS A 23 7.89 13.34 13.00
C LYS A 23 7.37 14.77 12.98
N VAL A 24 8.15 15.70 13.52
CA VAL A 24 7.83 17.12 13.56
C VAL A 24 7.83 17.64 12.12
N ARG A 25 6.80 18.40 11.74
CA ARG A 25 6.77 19.10 10.46
C ARG A 25 7.92 20.10 10.41
N CYS A 26 8.77 20.01 9.39
CA CYS A 26 9.77 21.04 9.12
C CYS A 26 9.14 22.11 8.22
N GLU A 27 8.87 23.31 8.73
CA GLU A 27 8.20 24.38 7.96
C GLU A 27 8.93 24.76 6.66
N ALA A 28 10.26 24.55 6.60
CA ALA A 28 11.06 24.77 5.40
C ALA A 28 10.67 23.86 4.22
N ASP A 29 9.99 22.74 4.48
CA ASP A 29 9.57 21.78 3.47
C ASP A 29 8.23 22.14 2.80
N GLY A 30 7.71 23.34 3.06
CA GLY A 30 6.62 23.92 2.28
C GLY A 30 5.27 23.20 2.46
N TRP A 31 4.94 22.80 3.69
CA TRP A 31 3.69 22.11 4.00
C TRP A 31 2.46 22.89 3.52
N THR A 32 1.56 22.22 2.82
CA THR A 32 0.33 22.81 2.28
C THR A 32 -0.87 21.91 2.50
N SER A 33 -2.05 22.51 2.68
CA SER A 33 -3.32 21.79 2.77
C SER A 33 -3.94 21.45 1.41
N ASN A 34 -3.42 22.07 0.35
CA ASN A 34 -4.07 22.14 -0.97
C ASN A 34 -3.54 21.12 -1.98
N ASP A 35 -2.46 20.41 -1.65
CA ASP A 35 -1.90 19.39 -2.53
C ASP A 35 -2.61 18.03 -2.38
N ARG A 36 -2.29 17.11 -3.30
CA ARG A 36 -2.91 15.79 -3.42
C ARG A 36 -2.59 14.92 -2.21
N LYS A 37 -3.65 14.43 -1.56
CA LYS A 37 -3.58 13.48 -0.44
C LYS A 37 -3.90 12.10 -0.99
N ILE A 38 -3.11 11.08 -0.70
CA ILE A 38 -3.32 9.75 -1.26
C ILE A 38 -4.71 9.17 -0.92
N LEU A 39 -5.23 9.48 0.27
CA LEU A 39 -6.56 9.06 0.73
C LEU A 39 -7.67 10.08 0.41
N SER A 40 -7.45 11.00 -0.54
CA SER A 40 -8.54 11.86 -1.03
C SER A 40 -9.56 11.02 -1.81
N ALA A 41 -10.82 11.47 -1.81
CA ALA A 41 -11.90 10.78 -2.53
C ALA A 41 -11.56 10.55 -4.02
N ASP A 42 -10.99 11.56 -4.68
CA ASP A 42 -10.62 11.47 -6.10
C ASP A 42 -9.55 10.41 -6.35
N ASN A 43 -8.50 10.35 -5.51
CA ASN A 43 -7.45 9.35 -5.65
C ASN A 43 -7.96 7.94 -5.34
N LEU A 44 -8.80 7.78 -4.31
CA LEU A 44 -9.41 6.49 -3.98
C LEU A 44 -10.34 6.00 -5.08
N GLU A 45 -11.06 6.90 -5.77
CA GLU A 45 -11.88 6.55 -6.93
C GLU A 45 -11.04 6.10 -8.12
N ILE A 46 -9.90 6.75 -8.38
CA ILE A 46 -8.96 6.30 -9.43
C ILE A 46 -8.42 4.91 -9.09
N ILE A 47 -7.96 4.70 -7.85
CA ILE A 47 -7.43 3.41 -7.38
C ILE A 47 -8.48 2.31 -7.51
N ARG A 48 -9.72 2.57 -7.08
CA ARG A 48 -10.84 1.63 -7.20
C ARG A 48 -11.05 1.22 -8.66
N LYS A 49 -11.11 2.20 -9.57
CA LYS A 49 -11.28 1.91 -11.00
C LYS A 49 -10.13 1.09 -11.57
N THR A 50 -8.88 1.41 -11.22
CA THR A 50 -7.74 0.61 -11.66
C THR A 50 -7.83 -0.83 -11.14
N LEU A 51 -8.24 -1.02 -9.88
CA LEU A 51 -8.46 -2.36 -9.32
C LEU A 51 -9.54 -3.15 -10.06
N GLU A 52 -10.65 -2.49 -10.43
CA GLU A 52 -11.76 -3.09 -11.15
C GLU A 52 -11.45 -3.38 -12.63
N ASP A 53 -10.79 -2.44 -13.31
CA ASP A 53 -10.58 -2.48 -14.77
C ASP A 53 -9.29 -3.21 -15.17
N GLU A 54 -8.21 -3.03 -14.40
CA GLU A 54 -6.86 -3.50 -14.75
C GLU A 54 -6.34 -4.58 -13.79
N GLY A 55 -6.92 -4.69 -12.60
CA GLY A 55 -6.50 -5.62 -11.55
C GLY A 55 -5.55 -4.97 -10.53
N PRO A 56 -4.65 -5.75 -9.89
CA PRO A 56 -3.88 -5.28 -8.74
C PRO A 56 -3.09 -3.99 -8.97
N ILE A 57 -2.87 -3.25 -7.90
CA ILE A 57 -2.00 -2.07 -7.89
C ILE A 57 -0.71 -2.35 -7.12
N ILE A 58 0.33 -1.58 -7.43
CA ILE A 58 1.58 -1.53 -6.67
C ILE A 58 1.64 -0.20 -5.93
N LEU A 59 1.81 -0.25 -4.62
CA LEU A 59 2.19 0.90 -3.81
C LEU A 59 3.71 0.93 -3.66
N GLU A 60 4.32 2.07 -3.97
CA GLU A 60 5.69 2.41 -3.62
C GLU A 60 5.67 3.45 -2.49
N HIS A 61 6.21 3.08 -1.33
CA HIS A 61 6.18 3.88 -0.11
C HIS A 61 7.57 4.45 0.21
N TRP A 62 7.70 5.76 0.02
CA TRP A 62 8.89 6.53 0.35
C TRP A 62 8.79 7.12 1.76
N TYR A 63 9.72 6.73 2.62
CA TYR A 63 9.78 7.20 4.00
C TYR A 63 10.43 8.59 4.07
N TYR A 64 9.65 9.57 4.49
CA TYR A 64 10.14 10.93 4.68
C TYR A 64 11.17 10.97 5.81
N TYR A 65 12.34 11.55 5.51
CA TYR A 65 13.58 11.46 6.31
C TYR A 65 14.04 10.03 6.66
N GLY A 66 13.64 9.01 5.89
CA GLY A 66 13.89 7.62 6.23
C GLY A 66 15.33 7.12 6.02
N SER A 67 16.18 7.85 5.28
CA SER A 67 17.53 7.41 4.88
C SER A 67 17.58 5.95 4.40
N ARG A 68 16.54 5.51 3.68
CA ARG A 68 16.35 4.14 3.20
C ARG A 68 15.64 4.14 1.85
N SER A 69 15.73 3.01 1.14
CA SER A 69 14.97 2.77 -0.08
C SER A 69 13.46 2.70 0.20
N PRO A 70 12.61 2.97 -0.80
CA PRO A 70 11.18 2.76 -0.67
C PRO A 70 10.85 1.27 -0.57
N ASP A 71 9.76 0.98 0.14
CA ASP A 71 9.18 -0.36 0.17
C ASP A 71 8.10 -0.45 -0.92
N ARG A 72 7.90 -1.65 -1.46
CA ARG A 72 6.89 -1.90 -2.52
C ARG A 72 5.97 -3.03 -2.11
N PHE A 73 4.67 -2.80 -2.26
CA PHE A 73 3.61 -3.73 -1.90
C PHE A 73 2.61 -3.82 -3.04
N SER A 74 2.00 -4.97 -3.24
CA SER A 74 0.89 -5.14 -4.16
C SER A 74 -0.42 -5.30 -3.41
N PHE A 75 -1.48 -4.67 -3.90
CA PHE A 75 -2.83 -4.78 -3.34
C PHE A 75 -3.81 -5.13 -4.44
N ASP A 76 -4.69 -6.08 -4.17
CA ASP A 76 -5.84 -6.48 -5.00
C ASP A 76 -7.18 -6.02 -4.41
N ASP A 77 -7.14 -5.44 -3.21
CA ASP A 77 -8.31 -4.94 -2.47
C ASP A 77 -8.07 -3.52 -1.95
N ILE A 78 -9.08 -2.66 -2.09
CA ILE A 78 -8.98 -1.24 -1.72
C ILE A 78 -9.01 -1.02 -0.20
N ASP A 79 -9.76 -1.83 0.55
CA ASP A 79 -9.86 -1.69 2.00
C ASP A 79 -8.54 -2.09 2.65
N VAL A 80 -7.89 -3.14 2.15
CA VAL A 80 -6.53 -3.54 2.59
C VAL A 80 -5.49 -2.45 2.29
N PHE A 81 -5.58 -1.80 1.12
CA PHE A 81 -4.74 -0.65 0.79
C PHE A 81 -4.93 0.51 1.77
N ILE A 82 -6.19 0.88 2.06
CA ILE A 82 -6.51 1.97 2.99
C ILE A 82 -5.99 1.64 4.40
N GLU A 83 -6.21 0.40 4.86
CA GLU A 83 -5.73 -0.06 6.16
C GLU A 83 -4.21 0.01 6.27
N TYR A 84 -3.48 -0.41 5.22
CA TYR A 84 -2.03 -0.28 5.17
C TYR A 84 -1.60 1.19 5.30
N VAL A 85 -2.16 2.09 4.48
CA VAL A 85 -1.76 3.50 4.49
C VAL A 85 -2.04 4.13 5.85
N GLN A 86 -3.19 3.86 6.46
CA GLN A 86 -3.55 4.41 7.77
C GLN A 86 -2.68 3.85 8.91
N SER A 87 -2.26 2.60 8.83
CA SER A 87 -1.50 1.94 9.90
C SER A 87 0.02 2.09 9.77
N LYS A 88 0.54 2.33 8.56
CA LYS A 88 1.99 2.33 8.28
C LYS A 88 2.55 3.65 7.76
N ALA A 89 1.75 4.50 7.11
CA ALA A 89 2.28 5.75 6.57
C ALA A 89 2.53 6.78 7.68
N GLY A 90 3.70 7.39 7.65
CA GLY A 90 4.06 8.52 8.50
C GLY A 90 3.71 9.87 7.87
N ILE A 91 3.67 10.91 8.70
CA ILE A 91 3.51 12.29 8.24
C ILE A 91 4.66 12.64 7.29
N GLY A 92 4.31 13.13 6.10
CA GLY A 92 5.26 13.55 5.05
C GLY A 92 5.72 12.44 4.11
N ASP A 93 5.43 11.17 4.40
CA ASP A 93 5.80 10.07 3.52
C ASP A 93 5.15 10.24 2.14
N ALA A 94 5.90 9.93 1.07
CA ALA A 94 5.38 9.95 -0.29
C ALA A 94 4.93 8.55 -0.70
N LEU A 95 3.75 8.48 -1.33
CA LEU A 95 3.08 7.23 -1.68
C LEU A 95 2.72 7.29 -3.16
N HIS A 96 3.34 6.45 -3.97
CA HIS A 96 3.07 6.36 -5.40
C HIS A 96 2.32 5.07 -5.70
N VAL A 97 1.24 5.16 -6.47
CA VAL A 97 0.44 4.00 -6.86
C VAL A 97 0.56 3.78 -8.37
N TRP A 98 0.85 2.55 -8.74
CA TRP A 98 1.02 2.11 -10.12
C TRP A 98 0.04 0.97 -10.42
N SER A 99 -0.46 0.90 -11.64
CA SER A 99 -1.13 -0.32 -12.12
C SER A 99 -0.10 -1.44 -12.26
N PHE A 100 -0.40 -2.62 -11.68
CA PHE A 100 0.47 -3.78 -11.83
C PHE A 100 0.56 -4.20 -13.30
N ALA A 101 -0.56 -4.21 -14.02
CA ALA A 101 -0.61 -4.57 -15.43
C ALA A 101 0.21 -3.63 -16.32
N ALA A 102 0.24 -2.33 -15.98
CA ALA A 102 1.03 -1.34 -16.70
C ALA A 102 2.53 -1.43 -16.40
N ALA A 103 2.90 -1.74 -15.16
CA ALA A 103 4.30 -1.78 -14.71
C ALA A 103 4.99 -3.12 -15.00
N CYS A 104 4.32 -4.24 -14.73
CA CYS A 104 4.85 -5.60 -14.80
C CYS A 104 4.65 -6.22 -16.19
N LYS A 105 5.28 -5.62 -17.20
CA LYS A 105 5.26 -6.14 -18.57
C LYS A 105 6.44 -7.06 -18.85
N ASN A 106 6.25 -8.03 -19.75
CA ASN A 106 7.30 -8.95 -20.18
C ASN A 106 8.55 -8.22 -20.72
N GLU A 107 8.37 -7.08 -21.40
CA GLU A 107 9.47 -6.25 -21.90
C GLU A 107 10.34 -5.64 -20.79
N ASN A 108 9.79 -5.52 -19.57
CA ASN A 108 10.51 -5.03 -18.39
C ASN A 108 11.14 -6.16 -17.56
N THR A 109 10.94 -7.43 -17.95
CA THR A 109 11.48 -8.58 -17.22
C THR A 109 12.97 -8.73 -17.47
N ILE A 110 13.78 -8.62 -16.41
CA ILE A 110 15.24 -8.79 -16.50
C ILE A 110 15.63 -10.27 -16.64
N VAL A 111 14.96 -11.16 -15.88
CA VAL A 111 15.16 -12.61 -15.90
C VAL A 111 13.82 -13.31 -15.70
N SER A 112 13.57 -14.39 -16.45
CA SER A 112 12.43 -15.27 -16.24
C SER A 112 12.88 -16.72 -16.08
N GLY A 113 12.12 -17.51 -15.33
CA GLY A 113 12.43 -18.91 -15.06
C GLY A 113 11.30 -19.57 -14.28
N LYS A 114 11.32 -20.90 -14.23
CA LYS A 114 10.45 -21.70 -13.37
C LYS A 114 11.28 -22.28 -12.24
N PHE A 115 10.67 -22.40 -11.07
CA PHE A 115 11.32 -23.06 -9.94
C PHE A 115 11.39 -24.57 -10.20
N PRO A 116 12.56 -25.21 -10.04
CA PRO A 116 12.71 -26.63 -10.29
C PRO A 116 12.05 -27.49 -9.20
N ASP A 117 11.74 -28.74 -9.53
CA ASP A 117 11.45 -29.78 -8.55
C ASP A 117 12.74 -30.32 -7.89
N GLU A 118 12.60 -31.39 -7.09
CA GLU A 118 13.71 -32.03 -6.37
C GLU A 118 14.78 -32.63 -7.32
N ASP A 119 14.41 -32.97 -8.55
CA ASP A 119 15.30 -33.52 -9.58
C ASP A 119 15.90 -32.43 -10.50
N GLY A 120 15.59 -31.15 -10.24
CA GLY A 120 16.06 -30.04 -11.07
C GLY A 120 15.22 -29.80 -12.34
N CYS A 121 14.08 -30.48 -12.49
CA CYS A 121 13.22 -30.38 -13.67
C CYS A 121 12.21 -29.25 -13.55
N VAL A 122 11.79 -28.69 -14.69
CA VAL A 122 10.72 -27.67 -14.78
C VAL A 122 9.67 -28.07 -15.82
N PRO A 123 8.39 -27.74 -15.61
CA PRO A 123 7.37 -28.01 -16.62
C PRO A 123 7.59 -27.14 -17.86
N THR A 124 7.25 -27.65 -19.05
CA THR A 124 7.41 -26.90 -20.32
C THR A 124 6.20 -26.01 -20.66
N LYS A 125 5.00 -26.38 -20.19
CA LYS A 125 3.75 -25.62 -20.41
C LYS A 125 3.59 -24.45 -19.44
N GLY A 126 2.62 -23.57 -19.69
CA GLY A 126 2.33 -22.40 -18.85
C GLY A 126 2.04 -22.76 -17.39
N ALA A 127 1.96 -21.74 -16.54
CA ALA A 127 1.58 -21.91 -15.13
C ALA A 127 0.09 -22.28 -14.94
N TYR A 128 -0.69 -22.30 -16.03
CA TYR A 128 -2.13 -22.54 -16.08
C TYR A 128 -2.46 -23.29 -17.38
#